data_AF-A0A1L8D8J4-F1
#
_entry.id   AF-A0A1L8D8J4-F1
#
_cell.length_a   1.000
_cell.length_b   1.000
_cell.length_c   1.000
_cell.angle_alpha   90.00
_cell.angle_beta   90.00
_cell.angle_gamma   90.00
#
_symmetry.space_group_name_H-M   'P 1'
#
loop_
_entity.id
_entity.type
_entity.pdbx_description
1 polymer ?
#
loop_
_entity_poly.entity_id
_entity_poly.type
_entity_poly.pdbx_seq_one_letter_code
_entity_poly.pdbx_strand_id
1 'polypeptide(L)'
;SSSRTYRVTPESTKTDVSLEFITISGEVLRRIERLERESQKTYKILPEKPQMVHHRPKHPNAPRDTFNKHWAALSESIRRNEEILRRTTKELEGKLKIKVEEDRVNPVKRTSDDLVECLRKYPNESLRCNPEIAAFNHQVFREATNPFKESH
;
A
#
# COMPACT_ATOMS: atom_id res chain seq x y z
N SER A 1 -12.51 -33.54 21.50
CA SER A 1 -13.30 -33.00 20.37
C SER A 1 -12.52 -33.25 19.10
N SER A 2 -13.05 -34.04 18.16
CA SER A 2 -12.29 -34.70 17.08
C SER A 2 -11.73 -33.75 16.01
N SER A 3 -10.52 -34.03 15.53
CA SER A 3 -9.91 -33.39 14.35
C SER A 3 -10.78 -33.60 13.11
N ARG A 4 -11.04 -32.53 12.35
CA ARG A 4 -11.73 -32.57 11.06
C ARG A 4 -10.73 -32.36 9.92
N THR A 5 -10.79 -33.25 8.95
CA THR A 5 -9.92 -33.25 7.77
C THR A 5 -10.68 -32.67 6.58
N TYR A 6 -10.11 -31.67 5.92
CA TYR A 6 -10.70 -31.05 4.73
C TYR A 6 -9.98 -31.54 3.47
N ARG A 7 -10.75 -31.93 2.44
CA ARG A 7 -10.20 -32.35 1.15
C ARG A 7 -10.30 -31.17 0.17
N VAL A 8 -9.15 -30.66 -0.26
CA VAL A 8 -9.06 -29.63 -1.29
C VAL A 8 -8.91 -30.34 -2.63
N THR A 9 -9.78 -30.02 -3.58
CA THR A 9 -9.72 -30.57 -4.94
C THR A 9 -9.07 -29.49 -5.82
N PRO A 10 -7.94 -29.76 -6.49
CA PRO A 10 -7.33 -28.78 -7.38
C PRO A 10 -8.18 -28.58 -8.64
N GLU A 11 -8.42 -27.33 -9.05
CA GLU A 11 -9.19 -26.97 -10.26
C GLU A 11 -8.43 -27.20 -11.59
N SER A 12 -7.22 -27.77 -11.54
CA SER A 12 -6.37 -28.00 -12.70
C SER A 12 -6.13 -29.49 -12.90
N THR A 13 -6.54 -30.03 -14.04
CA THR A 13 -6.36 -31.45 -14.44
C THR A 13 -4.93 -31.79 -14.88
N LYS A 14 -3.90 -31.08 -14.38
CA LYS A 14 -2.50 -31.38 -14.69
C LYS A 14 -1.59 -31.15 -13.49
N THR A 15 -1.77 -31.93 -12.44
CA THR A 15 -0.68 -32.20 -11.51
C THR A 15 -0.96 -33.44 -10.70
N ASP A 16 -0.17 -34.47 -10.96
CA ASP A 16 -0.04 -35.70 -10.18
C ASP A 16 0.70 -35.37 -8.87
N VAL A 17 0.00 -34.75 -7.92
CA VAL A 17 0.59 -34.29 -6.66
C VAL A 17 -0.22 -34.87 -5.51
N SER A 18 0.47 -35.71 -4.72
CA SER A 18 0.07 -36.23 -3.43
C SER A 18 -0.88 -35.31 -2.67
N LEU A 19 -2.01 -35.88 -2.22
CA LEU A 19 -2.90 -35.26 -1.24
C LEU A 19 -2.15 -35.14 0.09
N GLU A 20 -1.44 -34.03 0.30
CA GLU A 20 -0.86 -33.71 1.61
C GLU A 20 -1.97 -33.26 2.56
N PHE A 21 -2.27 -34.10 3.54
CA PHE A 21 -3.22 -33.80 4.61
C PHE A 21 -2.58 -32.82 5.60
N ILE A 22 -2.95 -31.54 5.52
CA ILE A 22 -2.54 -30.55 6.50
C ILE A 22 -3.30 -30.81 7.80
N THR A 23 -2.59 -31.27 8.84
CA THR A 23 -3.16 -31.47 10.17
C THR A 23 -3.08 -30.16 10.94
N ILE A 24 -4.20 -29.43 11.03
CA ILE A 24 -4.25 -28.17 11.76
C ILE A 24 -4.23 -28.46 13.26
N SER A 25 -3.24 -27.91 13.97
CA SER A 25 -3.11 -28.08 15.41
C SER A 25 -4.27 -27.39 16.15
N GLY A 26 -4.67 -27.95 17.30
CA GLY A 26 -5.77 -27.41 18.10
C GLY A 26 -5.53 -25.99 18.64
N GLU A 27 -4.29 -25.50 18.59
CA GLU A 27 -3.94 -24.12 18.95
C GLU A 27 -4.27 -23.15 17.82
N VAL A 28 -4.01 -23.54 16.57
CA VAL A 28 -4.39 -22.76 15.38
C VAL A 28 -5.90 -22.66 15.25
N LEU A 29 -6.62 -23.77 15.49
CA LEU A 29 -8.08 -23.79 15.52
C LEU A 29 -8.65 -22.83 16.58
N ARG A 30 -8.11 -22.83 17.80
CA ARG A 30 -8.52 -21.89 18.86
C ARG A 30 -8.22 -20.44 18.51
N ARG A 31 -7.14 -20.17 17.77
CA ARG A 31 -6.78 -18.83 17.32
C ARG A 31 -7.71 -18.33 16.22
N ILE A 32 -8.13 -19.20 15.30
CA ILE A 32 -9.13 -18.89 14.28
C ILE A 32 -10.50 -18.63 14.92
N GLU A 33 -10.94 -19.47 15.85
CA GLU A 33 -12.21 -19.26 16.59
C GLU A 33 -12.23 -17.94 17.37
N ARG A 34 -11.07 -17.54 17.95
CA ARG A 34 -10.94 -16.24 18.63
C ARG A 34 -11.09 -15.08 17.63
N LEU A 35 -10.42 -15.17 16.49
CA LEU A 35 -10.49 -14.15 15.43
C LEU A 35 -11.89 -14.03 14.82
N GLU A 36 -12.63 -15.12 14.68
CA GLU A 36 -14.04 -15.08 14.25
C GLU A 36 -14.95 -14.44 15.30
N ARG A 37 -14.72 -14.67 16.59
CA ARG A 37 -15.48 -13.96 17.65
C ARG A 37 -15.17 -12.46 17.68
N GLU A 38 -13.92 -12.08 17.42
CA GLU A 38 -13.50 -10.68 17.35
C GLU A 38 -14.05 -9.99 16.09
N SER A 39 -14.09 -10.70 14.95
CA SER A 39 -14.69 -10.18 13.72
C SER A 39 -16.21 -10.01 13.86
N GLN A 40 -16.90 -10.94 14.54
CA GLN A 40 -18.34 -10.82 14.83
C GLN A 40 -18.69 -9.69 15.81
N LYS A 41 -17.76 -9.28 16.70
CA LYS A 41 -17.94 -8.07 17.53
C LYS A 41 -17.87 -6.78 16.71
N THR A 42 -17.24 -6.81 15.53
CA THR A 42 -17.08 -5.64 14.67
C THR A 42 -18.31 -5.37 13.80
N TYR A 43 -19.20 -6.36 13.62
CA TYR A 43 -20.39 -6.26 12.74
C TYR A 43 -21.75 -6.24 13.47
N LYS A 44 -21.80 -5.86 14.75
CA LYS A 44 -23.06 -5.54 15.46
C LYS A 44 -23.15 -4.07 15.86
N ILE A 45 -22.89 -3.17 14.92
CA ILE A 45 -23.44 -1.81 14.96
C ILE A 45 -24.23 -1.64 13.66
N LEU A 46 -25.38 -2.31 13.58
CA LEU A 46 -26.46 -1.78 12.78
C LEU A 46 -26.85 -0.46 13.47
N PRO A 47 -26.75 0.72 12.84
CA PRO A 47 -27.21 1.93 13.49
C PRO A 47 -28.72 1.75 13.71
N GLU A 48 -29.12 1.66 14.97
CA GLU A 48 -30.51 1.78 15.36
C GLU A 48 -31.04 3.05 14.70
N LYS A 49 -32.08 2.92 13.87
CA LYS A 49 -32.69 4.05 13.17
C LYS A 49 -33.02 5.09 14.24
N PRO A 50 -32.40 6.29 14.22
CA PRO A 50 -32.60 7.24 15.31
C PRO A 50 -34.09 7.56 15.36
N GLN A 51 -34.75 7.22 16.47
CA GLN A 51 -36.06 7.76 16.75
C GLN A 51 -35.91 9.27 16.72
N MET A 52 -36.61 9.94 15.81
CA MET A 52 -36.75 11.39 15.83
C MET A 52 -37.52 11.76 17.09
N VAL A 53 -36.80 11.89 18.21
CA VAL A 53 -37.30 12.70 19.31
C VAL A 53 -37.39 14.10 18.75
N HIS A 54 -38.61 14.59 18.58
CA HIS A 54 -38.89 15.94 18.12
C HIS A 54 -38.49 16.91 19.24
N HIS A 55 -37.20 17.02 19.49
CA HIS A 55 -36.63 18.13 20.22
C HIS A 55 -36.77 19.32 19.30
N ARG A 56 -37.78 20.17 19.56
CA ARG A 56 -37.69 21.58 19.15
C ARG A 56 -36.26 22.01 19.45
N PRO A 57 -35.50 22.53 18.47
CA PRO A 57 -34.25 23.18 18.81
C PRO A 57 -34.66 24.35 19.70
N LYS A 58 -34.50 24.20 21.02
CA LYS A 58 -34.25 25.34 21.88
C LYS A 58 -32.94 25.87 21.34
N HIS A 59 -33.01 26.81 20.39
CA HIS A 59 -31.85 27.59 19.99
C HIS A 59 -31.29 28.14 21.30
N PRO A 60 -30.15 27.63 21.81
CA PRO A 60 -29.39 28.48 22.68
C PRO A 60 -29.00 29.64 21.74
N ASN A 61 -29.24 30.87 22.14
CA ASN A 61 -28.54 31.99 21.54
C ASN A 61 -27.05 31.74 21.80
N ALA A 62 -26.41 30.92 20.97
CA ALA A 62 -24.98 30.75 20.96
C ALA A 62 -24.44 32.16 20.65
N PRO A 63 -23.60 32.74 21.53
CA PRO A 63 -23.14 34.09 21.34
C PRO A 63 -22.50 34.16 19.95
N ARG A 64 -22.89 35.16 19.16
CA ARG A 64 -22.34 35.44 17.81
C ARG A 64 -20.79 35.42 17.82
N ASP A 65 -20.20 35.69 18.99
CA ASP A 65 -18.76 35.62 19.28
C ASP A 65 -18.13 34.23 19.16
N THR A 66 -18.88 33.14 19.36
CA THR A 66 -18.37 31.77 19.21
C THR A 66 -18.18 31.39 17.74
N PHE A 67 -19.09 31.81 16.86
CA PHE A 67 -18.99 31.59 15.42
C PHE A 67 -17.79 32.32 14.81
N ASN A 68 -17.59 33.59 15.15
CA ASN A 68 -16.45 34.37 14.66
C ASN A 68 -15.10 33.79 15.13
N LYS A 69 -15.04 33.27 16.37
CA LYS A 69 -13.84 32.58 16.89
C LYS A 69 -13.58 31.26 16.15
N HIS A 70 -14.61 30.47 15.87
CA HIS A 70 -14.47 29.24 15.08
C HIS A 70 -14.08 29.52 13.63
N TRP A 71 -14.63 30.58 13.03
CA TRP A 71 -14.26 31.01 11.69
C TRP A 71 -12.81 31.50 11.61
N ALA A 72 -12.36 32.29 12.59
CA ALA A 72 -10.97 32.72 12.68
C ALA A 72 -10.02 31.53 12.87
N ALA A 73 -10.38 30.56 13.72
CA ALA A 73 -9.60 29.34 13.92
C ALA A 73 -9.53 28.48 12.64
N LEU A 74 -10.64 28.37 11.90
CA LEU A 74 -10.69 27.66 10.62
C LEU A 74 -9.83 28.36 9.56
N SER A 75 -9.95 29.68 9.43
CA SER A 75 -9.15 30.48 8.50
C SER A 75 -7.65 30.35 8.79
N GLU A 76 -7.27 30.37 10.07
CA GLU A 76 -5.87 30.19 10.46
C GLU A 76 -5.38 28.76 10.21
N SER A 77 -6.24 27.75 10.42
CA SER A 77 -5.91 26.37 10.09
C SER A 77 -5.71 26.17 8.58
N ILE A 78 -6.56 26.78 7.75
CA ILE A 78 -6.41 26.75 6.28
C ILE A 78 -5.08 27.38 5.89
N ARG A 79 -4.79 28.58 6.40
CA ARG A 79 -3.54 29.31 6.13
C ARG A 79 -2.30 28.49 6.49
N ARG A 80 -2.31 27.81 7.64
CA ARG A 80 -1.22 26.92 8.07
C ARG A 80 -1.09 25.72 7.14
N ASN A 81 -2.21 25.09 6.76
CA ASN A 81 -2.20 23.95 5.86
C ASN A 81 -1.67 24.32 4.46
N GLU A 82 -2.04 25.47 3.94
CA GLU A 82 -1.51 25.99 2.68
C GLU A 82 0.00 26.23 2.76
N GLU A 83 0.49 26.80 3.86
CA GLU A 83 1.92 27.02 4.06
C GLU A 83 2.69 25.70 4.18
N ILE A 84 2.15 24.71 4.89
CA ILE A 84 2.72 23.37 4.96
C ILE A 84 2.75 22.76 3.56
N LEU A 85 1.65 22.82 2.82
CA LEU A 85 1.57 22.29 1.46
C LEU A 85 2.61 22.93 0.55
N ARG A 86 2.79 24.26 0.61
CA ARG A 86 3.82 24.96 -0.16
C ARG A 86 5.23 24.49 0.21
N ARG A 87 5.53 24.35 1.50
CA ARG A 87 6.84 23.87 1.96
C ARG A 87 7.11 22.45 1.51
N THR A 88 6.15 21.55 1.70
CA THR A 88 6.26 20.15 1.27
C THR A 88 6.42 20.04 -0.24
N THR A 89 5.65 20.82 -1.01
CA THR A 89 5.77 20.84 -2.48
C THR A 89 7.17 21.27 -2.91
N LYS A 90 7.70 22.37 -2.35
CA LYS A 90 9.05 22.84 -2.64
C LYS A 90 10.13 21.82 -2.26
N GLU A 91 9.96 21.12 -1.14
CA GLU A 91 10.87 20.05 -0.73
C GLU A 91 10.84 18.87 -1.71
N LEU A 92 9.64 18.46 -2.14
CA LEU A 92 9.46 17.39 -3.11
C LEU A 92 10.01 17.76 -4.49
N GLU A 93 9.84 19.00 -4.94
CA GLU A 93 10.46 19.51 -6.17
C GLU A 93 11.99 19.45 -6.09
N GLY A 94 12.57 19.83 -4.96
CA GLY A 94 14.01 19.73 -4.71
C GLY A 94 14.50 18.28 -4.77
N LYS A 95 13.80 17.37 -4.07
CA LYS A 95 14.10 15.92 -4.09
C LYS A 95 13.96 15.33 -5.49
N LEU A 96 12.91 15.70 -6.22
CA LEU A 96 12.68 15.25 -7.59
C LEU A 96 13.80 15.71 -8.52
N LYS A 97 14.23 16.97 -8.39
CA LYS A 97 15.35 17.51 -9.19
C LYS A 97 16.64 16.73 -8.95
N ILE A 98 16.98 16.46 -7.68
CA ILE A 98 18.15 15.63 -7.33
C ILE A 98 18.02 14.25 -7.96
N LYS A 99 16.85 13.62 -7.82
CA LYS A 99 16.60 12.29 -8.35
C LYS A 99 16.71 12.22 -9.88
N VAL A 100 16.23 13.25 -10.58
CA VAL A 100 16.37 13.35 -12.05
C VAL A 100 17.84 13.45 -12.46
N GLU A 101 18.66 14.22 -11.74
CA GLU A 101 20.10 14.28 -12.03
C GLU A 101 20.80 12.96 -11.71
N GLU A 102 20.48 12.31 -10.59
CA GLU A 102 20.98 10.96 -10.25
C GLU A 102 20.63 9.93 -11.33
N ASP A 103 19.38 9.94 -11.79
CA ASP A 103 18.88 9.02 -12.79
C ASP A 103 19.49 9.32 -14.17
N ARG A 104 19.81 10.58 -14.47
CA ARG A 104 20.52 10.99 -15.71
C ARG A 104 21.95 10.47 -15.76
N VAL A 105 22.66 10.46 -14.64
CA VAL A 105 24.05 9.97 -14.58
C VAL A 105 24.13 8.45 -14.42
N ASN A 106 23.02 7.79 -14.05
CA ASN A 106 23.00 6.36 -13.84
C ASN A 106 22.98 5.58 -15.17
N PRO A 107 24.07 4.89 -15.54
CA PRO A 107 24.20 4.21 -16.83
C PRO A 107 23.28 2.98 -16.96
N VAL A 108 22.69 2.49 -15.87
CA VAL A 108 21.80 1.32 -15.83
C VAL A 108 20.32 1.73 -15.75
N LYS A 109 20.03 3.02 -15.55
CA LYS A 109 18.66 3.51 -15.31
C LYS A 109 17.68 3.10 -16.42
N ARG A 110 18.08 3.29 -17.68
CA ARG A 110 17.24 2.96 -18.83
C ARG A 110 16.88 1.48 -18.90
N THR A 111 17.86 0.58 -18.81
CA THR A 111 17.60 -0.86 -18.85
C THR A 111 16.85 -1.36 -17.62
N SER A 112 17.03 -0.70 -16.47
CA SER A 112 16.24 -0.92 -15.26
C SER A 112 14.77 -0.54 -15.46
N ASP A 113 14.50 0.61 -16.07
CA ASP A 113 13.14 1.10 -16.31
C ASP A 113 12.41 0.21 -17.32
N ASP A 114 13.07 -0.20 -18.41
CA ASP A 114 12.52 -1.12 -19.41
C ASP A 114 12.15 -2.48 -18.78
N LEU A 115 13.02 -3.01 -17.90
CA LEU A 115 12.74 -4.25 -17.17
C LEU A 115 11.55 -4.09 -16.22
N VAL A 116 11.50 -3.01 -15.45
CA VAL A 116 10.39 -2.73 -14.52
C VAL A 116 9.08 -2.57 -15.29
N GLU A 117 9.10 -1.89 -16.43
CA GLU A 117 7.91 -1.74 -17.29
C GLU A 117 7.42 -3.10 -17.80
N CYS A 118 8.33 -3.97 -18.27
CA CYS A 118 7.97 -5.31 -18.69
C CYS A 118 7.36 -6.13 -17.55
N LEU A 119 7.96 -6.10 -16.36
CA LEU A 119 7.46 -6.83 -15.19
C LEU A 119 6.10 -6.31 -14.70
N ARG A 120 5.83 -5.00 -14.84
CA ARG A 120 4.50 -4.43 -14.57
C ARG A 120 3.45 -4.88 -15.59
N LYS A 121 3.84 -5.03 -16.86
CA LYS A 121 2.95 -5.47 -17.94
C LYS A 121 2.61 -6.95 -17.83
N TYR A 122 3.55 -7.77 -17.38
CA TYR A 122 3.39 -9.22 -17.25
C TYR A 122 3.70 -9.70 -15.82
N PRO A 123 2.83 -9.36 -14.84
CA PRO A 123 3.04 -9.78 -13.46
C PRO A 123 3.01 -11.32 -13.37
N ASN A 124 4.04 -11.91 -12.76
CA ASN A 124 4.27 -13.35 -12.60
C ASN A 124 4.72 -14.12 -13.86
N GLU A 125 4.94 -13.45 -14.99
CA GLU A 125 5.48 -14.08 -16.22
C GLU A 125 6.87 -13.51 -16.54
N SER A 126 7.82 -13.60 -15.59
CA SER A 126 9.18 -13.05 -15.75
C SER A 126 9.93 -13.60 -16.96
N LEU A 127 9.62 -14.82 -17.40
CA LEU A 127 10.17 -15.43 -18.61
C LEU A 127 9.89 -14.62 -19.88
N ARG A 128 8.79 -13.84 -19.92
CA ARG A 128 8.49 -12.97 -21.06
C ARG A 128 9.35 -11.72 -21.11
N CYS A 129 9.95 -11.35 -19.99
CA CYS A 129 10.88 -10.24 -19.85
C CYS A 129 12.35 -10.67 -19.93
N ASN A 130 12.63 -11.90 -20.40
CA ASN A 130 14.00 -12.40 -20.56
C ASN A 130 14.92 -11.47 -21.37
N PRO A 131 14.48 -10.85 -22.49
CA PRO A 131 15.31 -9.89 -23.21
C PRO A 131 15.72 -8.68 -22.35
N GLU A 132 14.78 -8.12 -21.60
CA GLU A 132 14.99 -6.97 -20.73
C GLU A 132 15.88 -7.34 -19.53
N ILE A 133 15.70 -8.54 -18.96
CA ILE A 133 16.57 -9.10 -17.91
C ILE A 133 18.01 -9.24 -18.42
N ALA A 134 18.19 -9.79 -19.63
CA ALA A 134 19.51 -9.97 -20.23
C ALA A 134 20.19 -8.62 -20.51
N ALA A 135 19.45 -7.65 -21.06
CA ALA A 135 19.96 -6.30 -21.32
C ALA A 135 20.35 -5.58 -20.03
N PHE A 136 19.53 -5.70 -18.97
CA PHE A 136 19.85 -5.17 -17.65
C PHE A 136 21.11 -5.80 -17.06
N ASN A 137 21.20 -7.13 -17.02
CA ASN A 137 22.34 -7.85 -16.48
C ASN A 137 23.64 -7.53 -17.24
N HIS A 138 23.58 -7.48 -18.57
CA HIS A 138 24.73 -7.12 -19.40
C HIS A 138 25.22 -5.70 -19.11
N GLN A 139 24.29 -4.75 -18.94
CA GLN A 139 24.62 -3.36 -18.63
C GLN A 139 25.23 -3.24 -17.23
N VAL A 140 24.65 -3.91 -16.22
CA VAL A 140 25.21 -3.96 -14.85
C VAL A 140 26.62 -4.54 -14.87
N PHE A 141 26.80 -5.67 -15.56
CA PHE A 141 28.09 -6.33 -15.66
C PHE A 141 29.12 -5.40 -16.29
N ARG A 142 28.81 -4.77 -17.43
CA ARG A 142 29.70 -3.82 -18.10
C ARG A 142 30.11 -2.67 -17.20
N GLU A 143 29.18 -2.13 -16.42
CA GLU A 143 29.45 -1.02 -15.51
C GLU A 143 30.26 -1.42 -14.27
N ALA A 144 30.17 -2.68 -13.85
CA ALA A 144 30.95 -3.26 -12.76
C ALA A 144 32.36 -3.69 -13.20
N THR A 145 32.52 -4.15 -14.44
CA THR A 145 33.80 -4.58 -15.00
C THR A 145 34.53 -3.48 -15.78
N ASN A 146 34.03 -2.25 -15.77
CA ASN A 146 34.64 -1.15 -16.51
C ASN A 146 35.96 -0.73 -15.82
N PRO A 147 37.14 -1.01 -16.41
CA PRO A 147 38.44 -0.81 -15.74
C PRO A 147 38.83 0.66 -15.56
N PHE A 148 37.98 1.60 -16.00
CA PHE A 148 38.24 3.04 -15.97
C PHE A 148 37.57 3.80 -14.79
N LYS A 149 36.88 3.11 -13.88
CA LYS A 149 36.27 3.76 -12.70
C LYS A 149 37.20 3.90 -11.48
N GLU A 150 38.41 3.34 -11.49
CA GLU A 150 39.37 3.41 -10.38
C GLU A 150 40.41 4.54 -10.50
N SER A 151 40.21 5.52 -11.38
CA SER A 151 41.19 6.61 -11.55
C SER A 151 40.54 7.98 -11.66
N HIS A 152 39.84 8.43 -10.61
CA HIS A 152 39.63 9.86 -10.32
C HIS A 152 39.22 10.08 -8.86
#